data_AF-D8LK91-F1
#
_entry.id   AF-D8LK91-F1
#
_cell.length_a   1.000
_cell.length_b   1.000
_cell.length_c   1.000
_cell.angle_alpha   90.00
_cell.angle_beta   90.00
_cell.angle_gamma   90.00
#
_symmetry.space_group_name_H-M   'P 1'
#
loop_
_entity.id
_entity.type
_entity.pdbx_description
1 polymer ?
#
loop_
_entity_poly.entity_id
_entity_poly.type
_entity_poly.pdbx_seq_one_letter_code
_entity_poly.pdbx_strand_id
1 'polypeptide(L)'
;MAGNAMREYLNLLVDESVAATKNQTCNIAFVKTHKTASTTAATLLYRYGKRHDLNVAHFHGHQSSIELPEAIEDSGKPVDLMHYHHAWDGFYEGGWAEAKAAYKKIMRDPTKVNLVTVMREPVAHYMSYYYYFLQPETGLSIAEYFELSAKPGDPRYRGVFQRRRAGKAGWHGFKLLHNPLCAEFGIRTATELESFIRDDLQGFAMVLLTEHFEEGLAVFMRMFNWRPIDMTFCRVIETKAGVSRYDGKKLTNVPKTRDLPPEVLAQIKQQTQLDQALYKAAVKVYLQKRAEYQDSLEVDVRSIRTVQSAVHGYLEFNAKSPAHKWYEGDVKCFANPSPVQPF
;
A
#
# COMPACT_ATOMS: atom_id res chain seq x y z
N MET A 1 -32.43 12.74 14.05
CA MET A 1 -33.09 11.43 13.81
C MET A 1 -32.37 10.61 12.73
N ALA A 2 -31.98 11.17 11.58
CA ALA A 2 -31.28 10.40 10.52
C ALA A 2 -29.91 9.79 10.92
N GLY A 3 -29.14 10.46 11.79
CA GLY A 3 -27.83 9.97 12.23
C GLY A 3 -27.88 8.67 13.05
N ASN A 4 -28.91 8.49 13.88
CA ASN A 4 -29.02 7.29 14.73
C ASN A 4 -29.44 6.05 13.91
N ALA A 5 -30.38 6.21 12.98
CA ALA A 5 -30.78 5.12 12.08
C ALA A 5 -29.62 4.68 11.16
N MET A 6 -28.81 5.61 10.64
CA MET A 6 -27.63 5.28 9.85
C MET A 6 -26.57 4.55 10.68
N ARG A 7 -26.36 4.98 11.93
CA ARG A 7 -25.47 4.31 12.87
C ARG A 7 -25.89 2.87 13.13
N GLU A 8 -27.17 2.66 13.43
CA GLU A 8 -27.75 1.33 13.66
C GLU A 8 -27.62 0.44 12.42
N TYR A 9 -27.90 0.99 11.23
CA TYR A 9 -27.71 0.27 9.96
C TYR A 9 -26.25 -0.15 9.73
N LEU A 10 -25.29 0.76 9.89
CA LEU A 10 -23.87 0.45 9.71
C LEU A 10 -23.39 -0.58 10.73
N ASN A 11 -23.85 -0.47 11.98
CA ASN A 11 -23.49 -1.43 13.00
C ASN A 11 -24.10 -2.82 12.72
N LEU A 12 -25.35 -2.89 12.24
CA LEU A 12 -25.95 -4.14 11.79
C LEU A 12 -25.12 -4.83 10.70
N LEU A 13 -24.63 -4.08 9.69
CA LEU A 13 -23.77 -4.64 8.64
C LEU A 13 -22.47 -5.23 9.18
N VAL A 14 -21.85 -4.57 10.16
CA VAL A 14 -20.66 -5.09 10.82
C VAL A 14 -21.02 -6.35 11.63
N ASP A 15 -22.18 -6.40 12.30
CA ASP A 15 -22.58 -7.56 13.11
C ASP A 15 -22.79 -8.78 12.21
N GLU A 16 -23.44 -8.59 11.07
CA GLU A 16 -23.61 -9.60 10.04
C GLU A 16 -22.27 -10.09 9.48
N SER A 17 -21.29 -9.20 9.31
CA SER A 17 -19.95 -9.61 8.88
C SER A 17 -19.21 -10.40 9.96
N VAL A 18 -19.21 -9.92 11.20
CA VAL A 18 -18.56 -10.58 12.34
C VAL A 18 -19.18 -11.96 12.59
N ALA A 19 -20.51 -12.09 12.48
CA ALA A 19 -21.18 -13.39 12.57
C ALA A 19 -20.72 -14.38 11.48
N ALA A 20 -20.29 -13.88 10.32
CA ALA A 20 -19.80 -14.68 9.20
C ALA A 20 -18.29 -15.01 9.26
N THR A 21 -17.55 -14.52 10.26
CA THR A 21 -16.07 -14.64 10.36
C THR A 21 -15.56 -16.06 10.11
N LYS A 22 -16.22 -17.08 10.64
CA LYS A 22 -15.78 -18.49 10.50
C LYS A 22 -15.76 -18.98 9.04
N ASN A 23 -16.52 -18.33 8.16
CA ASN A 23 -16.61 -18.65 6.73
C ASN A 23 -15.75 -17.70 5.87
N GLN A 24 -15.06 -16.74 6.49
CA GLN A 24 -14.21 -15.77 5.82
C GLN A 24 -12.77 -16.26 5.77
N THR A 25 -12.09 -16.01 4.65
CA THR A 25 -10.67 -16.31 4.51
C THR A 25 -9.84 -15.29 5.29
N CYS A 26 -8.85 -15.77 6.04
CA CYS A 26 -7.91 -14.96 6.83
C CYS A 26 -6.45 -15.39 6.56
N ASN A 27 -5.53 -15.22 7.53
CA ASN A 27 -4.11 -15.56 7.40
C ASN A 27 -3.42 -14.81 6.24
N ILE A 28 -3.53 -13.48 6.27
CA ILE A 28 -3.09 -12.56 5.20
C ILE A 28 -1.74 -11.92 5.56
N ALA A 29 -0.76 -12.10 4.69
CA ALA A 29 0.45 -11.30 4.70
C ALA A 29 0.38 -10.26 3.58
N PHE A 30 0.13 -9.01 3.96
CA PHE A 30 0.07 -7.89 3.03
C PHE A 30 1.46 -7.29 2.79
N VAL A 31 2.03 -7.61 1.63
CA VAL A 31 3.28 -7.06 1.13
C VAL A 31 3.01 -5.64 0.66
N LYS A 32 3.28 -4.70 1.57
CA LYS A 32 2.99 -3.29 1.38
C LYS A 32 4.10 -2.69 0.51
N THR A 33 3.70 -1.91 -0.49
CA THR A 33 4.60 -1.24 -1.43
C THR A 33 4.38 0.27 -1.33
N HIS A 34 5.41 1.11 -1.43
CA HIS A 34 5.21 2.55 -1.28
C HIS A 34 4.46 3.15 -2.46
N LYS A 35 3.58 4.13 -2.19
CA LYS A 35 2.95 5.00 -3.22
C LYS A 35 2.02 4.32 -4.24
N THR A 36 1.47 3.16 -3.85
CA THR A 36 0.54 2.32 -4.60
C THR A 36 -0.86 2.25 -3.96
N ALA A 37 -1.27 3.26 -3.19
CA ALA A 37 -2.45 3.19 -2.30
C ALA A 37 -2.40 2.09 -1.21
N SER A 38 -1.21 1.55 -0.93
CA SER A 38 -1.02 0.49 0.07
C SER A 38 -1.37 0.92 1.51
N THR A 39 -1.24 2.19 1.88
CA THR A 39 -1.73 2.67 3.19
C THR A 39 -3.24 2.54 3.29
N THR A 40 -3.98 2.89 2.25
CA THR A 40 -5.44 2.71 2.19
C THR A 40 -5.80 1.23 2.38
N ALA A 41 -5.16 0.32 1.64
CA ALA A 41 -5.35 -1.12 1.80
C ALA A 41 -4.97 -1.62 3.20
N ALA A 42 -3.85 -1.17 3.77
CA ALA A 42 -3.41 -1.55 5.11
C ALA A 42 -4.41 -1.11 6.19
N THR A 43 -4.96 0.11 6.11
CA THR A 43 -5.99 0.57 7.06
C THR A 43 -7.29 -0.24 6.96
N LEU A 44 -7.69 -0.63 5.74
CA LEU A 44 -8.82 -1.52 5.50
C LEU A 44 -8.58 -2.89 6.14
N LEU A 45 -7.45 -3.52 5.84
CA LEU A 45 -7.06 -4.84 6.37
C LEU A 45 -6.96 -4.83 7.90
N TYR A 46 -6.34 -3.80 8.47
CA TYR A 46 -6.26 -3.67 9.92
C TYR A 46 -7.63 -3.52 10.57
N ARG A 47 -8.52 -2.69 10.00
CA ARG A 47 -9.88 -2.52 10.51
C ARG A 47 -10.67 -3.82 10.45
N TYR A 48 -10.54 -4.59 9.36
CA TYR A 48 -11.09 -5.95 9.30
C TYR A 48 -10.50 -6.82 10.42
N GLY A 49 -9.17 -6.88 10.55
CA GLY A 49 -8.52 -7.67 11.58
C GLY A 49 -9.04 -7.36 12.98
N LYS A 50 -9.26 -6.09 13.31
CA LYS A 50 -9.81 -5.71 14.60
C LYS A 50 -11.30 -6.02 14.76
N ARG A 51 -12.14 -5.79 13.73
CA ARG A 51 -13.59 -6.15 13.76
C ARG A 51 -13.83 -7.63 14.02
N HIS A 52 -12.98 -8.46 13.44
CA HIS A 52 -13.12 -9.92 13.43
C HIS A 52 -12.28 -10.61 14.51
N ASP A 53 -11.80 -9.86 15.51
CA ASP A 53 -10.98 -10.35 16.63
C ASP A 53 -9.78 -11.20 16.19
N LEU A 54 -9.12 -10.76 15.11
CA LEU A 54 -7.93 -11.41 14.58
C LEU A 54 -6.67 -10.90 15.28
N ASN A 55 -5.68 -11.78 15.40
CA ASN A 55 -4.33 -11.39 15.79
C ASN A 55 -3.69 -10.63 14.63
N VAL A 56 -3.50 -9.33 14.81
CA VAL A 56 -2.84 -8.47 13.82
C VAL A 56 -1.43 -8.16 14.31
N ALA A 57 -0.42 -8.31 13.44
CA ALA A 57 0.95 -7.95 13.76
C ALA A 57 1.06 -6.49 14.20
N HIS A 58 1.89 -6.27 15.22
CA HIS A 58 2.30 -4.95 15.67
C HIS A 58 3.82 -4.92 15.68
N PHE A 59 4.40 -3.92 15.05
CA PHE A 59 5.85 -3.71 14.96
C PHE A 59 6.18 -2.47 15.80
N HIS A 60 7.31 -2.45 16.52
CA HIS A 60 7.67 -1.34 17.39
C HIS A 60 7.84 -0.04 16.61
N GLY A 61 7.25 1.03 17.14
CA GLY A 61 7.10 2.28 16.41
C GLY A 61 6.06 2.12 15.30
N HIS A 62 5.41 3.21 14.92
CA HIS A 62 4.32 3.20 13.93
C HIS A 62 4.76 2.69 12.52
N GLN A 63 5.95 2.13 12.35
CA GLN A 63 6.54 1.81 11.07
C GLN A 63 6.36 0.33 10.76
N SER A 64 5.57 0.04 9.72
CA SER A 64 5.49 -1.30 9.13
C SER A 64 6.73 -1.63 8.31
N SER A 65 7.89 -1.10 8.68
CA SER A 65 9.09 -0.99 7.87
C SER A 65 10.31 -1.00 8.80
N ILE A 66 10.35 -2.01 9.66
CA ILE A 66 11.50 -2.33 10.53
C ILE A 66 12.29 -3.49 9.93
N GLU A 67 13.43 -3.86 10.49
CA GLU A 67 14.21 -4.98 9.96
C GLU A 67 13.45 -6.31 10.09
N LEU A 68 13.69 -7.25 9.18
CA LEU A 68 12.98 -8.55 9.17
C LEU A 68 13.17 -9.36 10.47
N PRO A 69 14.38 -9.44 11.07
CA PRO A 69 14.57 -10.13 12.35
C PRO A 69 13.76 -9.48 13.48
N GLU A 70 13.76 -8.15 13.55
CA GLU A 70 12.97 -7.38 14.53
C GLU A 70 11.48 -7.64 14.32
N ALA A 71 11.00 -7.67 13.07
CA ALA A 71 9.60 -7.96 12.76
C ALA A 71 9.16 -9.36 13.25
N ILE A 72 10.05 -10.35 13.19
CA ILE A 72 9.78 -11.69 13.72
C ILE A 72 9.68 -11.64 15.26
N GLU A 73 10.63 -10.97 15.92
CA GLU A 73 10.65 -10.83 17.38
C GLU A 73 9.42 -10.07 17.90
N ASP A 74 9.12 -8.92 17.29
CA ASP A 74 8.03 -8.01 17.65
C ASP A 74 6.65 -8.66 17.51
N SER A 75 6.48 -9.51 16.50
CA SER A 75 5.21 -10.20 16.30
C SER A 75 4.83 -11.02 17.54
N GLY A 76 5.82 -11.53 18.29
CA GLY A 76 5.72 -12.24 19.55
C GLY A 76 5.02 -13.60 19.47
N LYS A 77 3.86 -13.66 18.80
CA LYS A 77 3.04 -14.84 18.54
C LYS A 77 2.58 -14.86 17.08
N PRO A 78 2.25 -16.05 16.54
CA PRO A 78 1.72 -16.13 15.18
C PRO A 78 0.43 -15.32 14.98
N VAL A 79 0.35 -14.59 13.87
CA VAL A 79 -0.72 -13.61 13.57
C VAL A 79 -1.59 -14.05 12.38
N ASP A 80 -2.87 -13.64 12.34
CA ASP A 80 -3.73 -13.87 11.17
C ASP A 80 -3.57 -12.80 10.10
N LEU A 81 -3.04 -11.64 10.46
CA LEU A 81 -2.94 -10.51 9.55
C LEU A 81 -1.68 -9.71 9.85
N MET A 82 -0.89 -9.47 8.82
CA MET A 82 0.22 -8.52 8.88
C MET A 82 0.22 -7.62 7.67
N HIS A 83 0.76 -6.42 7.83
CA HIS A 83 1.17 -5.59 6.70
C HIS A 83 2.62 -5.15 6.91
N TYR A 84 3.45 -5.29 5.89
CA TYR A 84 4.88 -5.05 6.04
C TYR A 84 5.47 -4.53 4.74
N HIS A 85 6.30 -3.50 4.85
CA HIS A 85 7.12 -2.95 3.79
C HIS A 85 8.48 -3.63 3.89
N HIS A 86 8.82 -4.44 2.89
CA HIS A 86 10.13 -5.08 2.84
C HIS A 86 11.26 -4.11 2.50
N ALA A 87 10.95 -3.07 1.71
CA ALA A 87 11.81 -1.92 1.55
C ALA A 87 11.44 -0.84 2.56
N TRP A 88 12.44 -0.32 3.26
CA TRP A 88 12.32 0.82 4.15
C TRP A 88 13.34 1.88 3.76
N ASP A 89 12.90 3.11 3.51
CA ASP A 89 13.81 4.26 3.34
C ASP A 89 14.87 4.07 2.24
N GLY A 90 14.56 3.21 1.26
CA GLY A 90 15.46 2.88 0.16
C GLY A 90 16.48 1.80 0.42
N PHE A 91 16.32 1.12 1.54
CA PHE A 91 17.08 -0.02 1.94
C PHE A 91 16.15 -1.21 2.07
N TYR A 92 16.65 -2.35 1.64
CA TYR A 92 16.06 -3.64 1.91
C TYR A 92 17.23 -4.60 2.04
N GLU A 93 17.16 -5.42 3.07
CA GLU A 93 18.13 -6.46 3.32
C GLU A 93 17.63 -7.79 2.76
N GLY A 94 18.54 -8.59 2.22
CA GLY A 94 18.19 -9.84 1.55
C GLY A 94 17.41 -9.63 0.25
N GLY A 95 16.78 -10.69 -0.23
CA GLY A 95 15.87 -10.69 -1.35
C GLY A 95 14.50 -11.24 -0.97
N TRP A 96 13.69 -11.49 -1.99
CA TRP A 96 12.32 -11.98 -1.82
C TRP A 96 12.23 -13.29 -1.03
N ALA A 97 13.18 -14.21 -1.22
CA ALA A 97 13.15 -15.51 -0.57
C ALA A 97 13.25 -15.39 0.96
N GLU A 98 14.14 -14.53 1.45
CA GLU A 98 14.28 -14.23 2.88
C GLU A 98 13.03 -13.56 3.43
N ALA A 99 12.48 -12.58 2.72
CA ALA A 99 11.24 -11.90 3.11
C ALA A 99 10.06 -12.88 3.21
N LYS A 100 9.89 -13.73 2.20
CA LYS A 100 8.84 -14.77 2.17
C LYS A 100 9.02 -15.77 3.31
N ALA A 101 10.25 -16.17 3.63
CA ALA A 101 10.53 -17.05 4.76
C ALA A 101 10.19 -16.39 6.11
N ALA A 102 10.46 -15.10 6.26
CA ALA A 102 10.09 -14.34 7.46
C ALA A 102 8.57 -14.21 7.61
N TYR A 103 7.84 -13.93 6.53
CA TYR A 103 6.36 -13.91 6.57
C TYR A 103 5.81 -15.24 7.07
N LYS A 104 6.31 -16.37 6.56
CA LYS A 104 5.88 -17.69 7.06
C LYS A 104 6.12 -17.89 8.56
N LYS A 105 7.18 -17.31 9.14
CA LYS A 105 7.45 -17.39 10.59
C LYS A 105 6.48 -16.54 11.42
N ILE A 106 6.02 -15.41 10.87
CA ILE A 106 5.11 -14.48 11.54
C ILE A 106 3.66 -14.97 11.47
N MET A 107 3.25 -15.55 10.34
CA MET A 107 1.86 -15.93 10.10
C MET A 107 1.42 -17.16 10.90
N ARG A 108 0.13 -17.18 11.29
CA ARG A 108 -0.51 -18.23 12.09
C ARG A 108 -0.43 -19.60 11.46
N ASP A 109 -0.74 -19.69 10.17
CA ASP A 109 -0.57 -20.92 9.39
C ASP A 109 0.55 -20.71 8.35
N PRO A 110 1.78 -21.24 8.59
CA PRO A 110 2.91 -21.08 7.69
C PRO A 110 2.75 -21.87 6.38
N THR A 111 1.81 -22.82 6.32
CA THR A 111 1.57 -23.68 5.15
C THR A 111 0.59 -23.05 4.16
N LYS A 112 -0.27 -22.13 4.63
CA LYS A 112 -1.30 -21.47 3.84
C LYS A 112 -1.36 -19.96 4.09
N VAL A 113 -0.30 -19.26 3.70
CA VAL A 113 -0.24 -17.79 3.78
C VAL A 113 -0.86 -17.15 2.53
N ASN A 114 -1.88 -16.31 2.73
CA ASN A 114 -2.47 -15.52 1.65
C ASN A 114 -1.63 -14.25 1.43
N LEU A 115 -0.69 -14.32 0.48
CA LEU A 115 0.11 -13.15 0.08
C LEU A 115 -0.74 -12.18 -0.74
N VAL A 116 -0.83 -10.94 -0.27
CA VAL A 116 -1.57 -9.86 -0.94
C VAL A 116 -0.63 -8.69 -1.16
N THR A 117 -0.76 -8.00 -2.30
CA THR A 117 -0.02 -6.75 -2.54
C THR A 117 -0.83 -5.78 -3.38
N VAL A 118 -0.37 -4.53 -3.46
CA VAL A 118 -0.88 -3.54 -4.41
C VAL A 118 0.29 -3.07 -5.27
N MET A 119 0.09 -2.95 -6.57
CA MET A 119 1.04 -2.35 -7.50
C MET A 119 0.40 -1.17 -8.22
N ARG A 120 1.22 -0.40 -8.93
CA ARG A 120 0.80 0.79 -9.67
C ARG A 120 1.59 0.86 -10.97
N GLU A 121 0.99 1.45 -12.00
CA GLU A 121 1.66 1.67 -13.28
C GLU A 121 3.03 2.37 -13.04
N PRO A 122 4.13 1.86 -13.61
CA PRO A 122 5.50 2.28 -13.25
C PRO A 122 5.76 3.77 -13.35
N VAL A 123 5.28 4.45 -14.39
CA VAL A 123 5.50 5.90 -14.54
C VAL A 123 4.70 6.67 -13.48
N ALA A 124 3.43 6.33 -13.29
CA ALA A 124 2.59 6.93 -12.26
C ALA A 124 3.11 6.67 -10.84
N HIS A 125 3.64 5.46 -10.60
CA HIS A 125 4.30 5.08 -9.35
C HIS A 125 5.54 5.91 -9.09
N TYR A 126 6.46 5.94 -10.05
CA TYR A 126 7.69 6.72 -9.99
C TYR A 126 7.42 8.20 -9.70
N MET A 127 6.46 8.79 -10.41
CA MET A 127 6.08 10.19 -10.21
C MET A 127 5.53 10.43 -8.80
N SER A 128 4.62 9.57 -8.34
CA SER A 128 4.09 9.64 -6.97
C SER A 128 5.18 9.47 -5.90
N TYR A 129 6.16 8.61 -6.17
CA TYR A 129 7.34 8.37 -5.33
C TYR A 129 8.23 9.61 -5.25
N TYR A 130 8.67 10.11 -6.40
CA TYR A 130 9.52 11.28 -6.50
C TYR A 130 8.91 12.50 -5.79
N TYR A 131 7.66 12.84 -6.11
CA TYR A 131 7.01 14.03 -5.57
C TYR A 131 6.65 13.92 -4.09
N TYR A 132 6.63 12.71 -3.53
CA TYR A 132 6.39 12.51 -2.10
C TYR A 132 7.70 12.48 -1.30
N PHE A 133 8.73 11.81 -1.81
CA PHE A 133 9.95 11.56 -1.05
C PHE A 133 11.09 12.52 -1.38
N LEU A 134 11.30 12.86 -2.66
CA LEU A 134 12.45 13.63 -3.10
C LEU A 134 12.13 15.10 -3.33
N GLN A 135 11.00 15.42 -3.97
CA GLN A 135 10.66 16.81 -4.29
C GLN A 135 10.59 17.72 -3.06
N PRO A 136 9.98 17.33 -1.92
CA PRO A 136 9.95 18.17 -0.71
C PRO A 136 11.34 18.39 -0.11
N GLU A 137 12.30 17.53 -0.44
CA GLU A 137 13.68 17.64 0.00
C GLU A 137 14.49 18.53 -0.94
N THR A 138 14.35 18.35 -2.26
CA THR A 138 15.18 19.01 -3.26
C THR A 138 14.64 20.38 -3.67
N GLY A 139 13.32 20.57 -3.60
CA GLY A 139 12.62 21.72 -4.18
C GLY A 139 12.56 21.70 -5.71
N LEU A 140 13.09 20.67 -6.36
CA LEU A 140 13.22 20.59 -7.82
C LEU A 140 12.02 19.87 -8.43
N SER A 141 11.56 20.33 -9.59
CA SER A 141 10.75 19.50 -10.48
C SER A 141 11.55 18.28 -10.94
N ILE A 142 10.85 17.25 -11.44
CA ILE A 142 11.50 16.05 -11.94
C ILE A 142 12.47 16.35 -13.11
N ALA A 143 12.13 17.32 -13.97
CA ALA A 143 12.97 17.72 -15.09
C ALA A 143 14.28 18.39 -14.61
N GLU A 144 14.17 19.37 -13.72
CA GLU A 144 15.34 20.05 -13.12
C GLU A 144 16.22 19.08 -12.34
N TYR A 145 15.60 18.10 -11.67
CA TYR A 145 16.32 17.06 -10.97
C TYR A 145 17.13 16.18 -11.90
N PHE A 146 16.56 15.74 -13.02
CA PHE A 146 17.30 14.99 -14.03
C PHE A 146 18.43 15.80 -14.65
N GLU A 147 18.16 17.06 -15.00
CA GLU A 147 19.16 17.96 -15.55
C GLU A 147 20.35 18.15 -14.59
N LEU A 148 20.07 18.41 -13.31
CA LEU A 148 21.11 18.60 -12.31
C LEU A 148 21.85 17.28 -12.03
N SER A 149 21.15 16.14 -11.99
CA SER A 149 21.75 14.82 -11.75
C SER A 149 22.79 14.44 -12.81
N ALA A 150 22.63 14.93 -14.05
CA ALA A 150 23.55 14.72 -15.16
C ALA A 150 24.77 15.66 -15.12
N LYS A 151 24.84 16.61 -14.18
CA LYS A 151 25.91 17.62 -14.08
C LYS A 151 26.61 17.58 -12.70
N PRO A 152 27.39 16.53 -12.36
CA PRO A 152 28.09 16.44 -11.07
C PRO A 152 29.06 17.59 -10.76
N GLY A 153 29.52 18.31 -11.79
CA GLY A 153 30.37 19.49 -11.66
C GLY A 153 29.62 20.78 -11.30
N ASP A 154 28.28 20.80 -11.37
CA ASP A 154 27.47 21.97 -11.01
C ASP A 154 27.57 22.24 -9.48
N PRO A 155 27.86 23.48 -9.03
CA PRO A 155 27.92 23.80 -7.61
C PRO A 155 26.64 23.43 -6.83
N ARG A 156 25.47 23.53 -7.48
CA ARG A 156 24.16 23.15 -6.90
C ARG A 156 24.07 21.64 -6.66
N TYR A 157 24.77 20.83 -7.46
CA TYR A 157 24.78 19.38 -7.31
C TYR A 157 25.25 18.97 -5.90
N ARG A 158 26.30 19.62 -5.39
CA ARG A 158 26.84 19.27 -4.06
C ARG A 158 25.83 19.54 -2.94
N GLY A 159 25.08 20.64 -3.05
CA GLY A 159 24.04 21.02 -2.09
C GLY A 159 22.86 20.03 -2.06
N VAL A 160 22.46 19.52 -3.22
CA VAL A 160 21.31 18.62 -3.38
C VAL A 160 21.69 17.14 -3.18
N PHE A 161 22.82 16.71 -3.75
CA PHE A 161 23.21 15.29 -3.86
C PHE A 161 24.33 14.87 -2.90
N GLN A 162 25.29 15.75 -2.57
CA GLN A 162 26.48 15.34 -1.81
C GLN A 162 26.31 15.47 -0.29
N ARG A 163 25.65 16.53 0.21
CA ARG A 163 25.32 16.66 1.65
C ARG A 163 24.45 15.51 2.17
N ARG A 164 23.71 14.84 1.29
CA ARG A 164 22.84 13.70 1.62
C ARG A 164 23.56 12.34 1.70
N ARG A 165 24.82 12.27 1.25
CA ARG A 165 25.67 11.07 1.39
C ARG A 165 26.44 11.04 2.73
N ALA A 166 26.57 12.17 3.41
CA ALA A 166 27.55 12.36 4.50
C ALA A 166 26.96 12.42 5.92
N GLY A 167 25.67 12.10 6.12
CA GLY A 167 25.08 12.03 7.45
C GLY A 167 24.01 10.95 7.57
N LYS A 168 23.53 10.71 8.80
CA LYS A 168 22.26 10.01 9.10
C LYS A 168 21.03 10.68 8.45
N ALA A 169 21.19 11.55 7.45
CA ALA A 169 20.15 12.14 6.60
C ALA A 169 20.09 11.44 5.21
N GLY A 170 20.67 10.24 5.11
CA GLY A 170 20.59 9.34 3.96
C GLY A 170 19.32 8.47 3.91
N TRP A 171 18.22 8.91 4.55
CA TRP A 171 16.97 8.15 4.72
C TRP A 171 16.16 7.98 3.42
N HIS A 172 16.58 8.61 2.31
CA HIS A 172 15.94 8.43 1.00
C HIS A 172 17.03 8.48 -0.08
N GLY A 173 17.88 7.47 -0.09
CA GLY A 173 19.00 7.40 -1.03
C GLY A 173 18.54 7.47 -2.50
N PHE A 174 19.35 8.09 -3.35
CA PHE A 174 19.19 8.14 -4.81
C PHE A 174 18.99 6.77 -5.49
N LYS A 175 19.29 5.68 -4.78
CA LYS A 175 19.10 4.29 -5.24
C LYS A 175 17.63 3.96 -5.55
N LEU A 176 16.68 4.62 -4.88
CA LEU A 176 15.24 4.35 -5.02
C LEU A 176 14.61 4.82 -6.31
N LEU A 177 15.25 5.70 -7.07
CA LEU A 177 14.71 6.06 -8.39
C LEU A 177 14.97 4.97 -9.42
N HIS A 178 15.83 3.99 -9.17
CA HIS A 178 16.01 2.87 -10.08
C HIS A 178 15.12 1.70 -9.66
N ASN A 179 14.09 1.44 -10.45
CA ASN A 179 13.11 0.38 -10.23
C ASN A 179 12.52 0.36 -8.80
N PRO A 180 11.91 1.47 -8.31
CA PRO A 180 11.34 1.54 -6.98
C PRO A 180 10.32 0.44 -6.69
N LEU A 181 9.55 -0.04 -7.67
CA LEU A 181 8.55 -1.08 -7.42
C LEU A 181 9.20 -2.44 -7.16
N CYS A 182 10.19 -2.84 -7.97
CA CYS A 182 10.97 -4.06 -7.74
C CYS A 182 11.71 -4.05 -6.40
N ALA A 183 12.20 -2.89 -5.96
CA ALA A 183 12.86 -2.73 -4.67
C ALA A 183 11.97 -3.16 -3.49
N GLU A 184 10.64 -2.92 -3.57
CA GLU A 184 9.68 -3.34 -2.54
C GLU A 184 9.60 -4.87 -2.36
N PHE A 185 10.12 -5.64 -3.31
CA PHE A 185 10.18 -7.10 -3.27
C PHE A 185 11.61 -7.63 -3.12
N GLY A 186 12.59 -6.75 -2.90
CA GLY A 186 13.98 -7.16 -2.75
C GLY A 186 14.68 -7.50 -4.07
N ILE A 187 14.12 -7.08 -5.20
CA ILE A 187 14.58 -7.43 -6.54
C ILE A 187 15.52 -6.35 -7.09
N ARG A 188 16.75 -6.74 -7.44
CA ARG A 188 17.83 -5.86 -7.92
C ARG A 188 18.14 -6.07 -9.40
N THR A 189 17.94 -7.28 -9.90
CA THR A 189 18.39 -7.71 -11.22
C THR A 189 17.26 -8.31 -12.05
N ALA A 190 17.48 -8.41 -13.37
CA ALA A 190 16.55 -9.08 -14.27
C ALA A 190 16.39 -10.57 -13.93
N THR A 191 17.46 -11.27 -13.53
CA THR A 191 17.41 -12.68 -13.16
C THR A 191 16.59 -12.93 -11.90
N GLU A 192 16.72 -12.08 -10.89
CA GLU A 192 15.87 -12.12 -9.70
C GLU A 192 14.40 -11.85 -10.07
N LEU A 193 14.14 -10.86 -10.93
CA LEU A 193 12.79 -10.55 -11.40
C LEU A 193 12.16 -11.72 -12.14
N GLU A 194 12.87 -12.32 -13.08
CA GLU A 194 12.41 -13.48 -13.85
C GLU A 194 12.06 -14.65 -12.92
N SER A 195 12.87 -14.87 -11.90
CA SER A 195 12.63 -15.92 -10.92
C SER A 195 11.42 -15.61 -10.04
N PHE A 196 11.30 -14.38 -9.53
CA PHE A 196 10.13 -13.94 -8.78
C PHE A 196 8.82 -14.06 -9.60
N ILE A 197 8.82 -13.63 -10.87
CA ILE A 197 7.63 -13.72 -11.73
C ILE A 197 7.21 -15.18 -11.94
N ARG A 198 8.18 -16.07 -12.17
CA ARG A 198 7.95 -17.49 -12.45
C ARG A 198 7.52 -18.25 -11.21
N ASP A 199 8.20 -18.04 -10.09
CA ASP A 199 8.14 -18.93 -8.93
C ASP A 199 7.20 -18.40 -7.82
N ASP A 200 6.94 -17.09 -7.78
CA ASP A 200 6.28 -16.45 -6.64
C ASP A 200 5.05 -15.61 -7.01
N LEU A 201 5.14 -14.75 -8.03
CA LEU A 201 4.10 -13.77 -8.34
C LEU A 201 2.73 -14.43 -8.62
N GLN A 202 2.72 -15.58 -9.31
CA GLN A 202 1.51 -16.35 -9.59
C GLN A 202 0.87 -16.93 -8.31
N GLY A 203 1.66 -17.12 -7.25
CA GLY A 203 1.22 -17.65 -5.96
C GLY A 203 0.64 -16.59 -5.02
N PHE A 204 0.65 -15.31 -5.39
CA PHE A 204 -0.05 -14.29 -4.62
C PHE A 204 -1.55 -14.56 -4.67
N ALA A 205 -2.19 -14.57 -3.50
CA ALA A 205 -3.64 -14.71 -3.39
C ALA A 205 -4.34 -13.55 -4.11
N MET A 206 -3.81 -12.33 -4.00
CA MET A 206 -4.30 -11.18 -4.75
C MET A 206 -3.20 -10.17 -5.04
N VAL A 207 -3.17 -9.67 -6.28
CA VAL A 207 -2.36 -8.52 -6.71
C VAL A 207 -3.32 -7.41 -7.14
N LEU A 208 -3.52 -6.42 -6.27
CA LEU A 208 -4.35 -5.25 -6.57
C LEU A 208 -3.58 -4.29 -7.48
N LEU A 209 -4.29 -3.57 -8.34
CA LEU A 209 -3.74 -2.48 -9.15
C LEU A 209 -4.35 -1.16 -8.68
N THR A 210 -3.52 -0.14 -8.46
CA THR A 210 -3.97 1.19 -8.00
C THR A 210 -5.02 1.79 -8.95
N GLU A 211 -4.84 1.58 -10.25
CA GLU A 211 -5.70 2.07 -11.33
C GLU A 211 -7.07 1.38 -11.35
N HIS A 212 -7.16 0.18 -10.77
CA HIS A 212 -8.37 -0.64 -10.69
C HIS A 212 -8.73 -0.94 -9.23
N PHE A 213 -8.43 -0.03 -8.30
CA PHE A 213 -8.46 -0.33 -6.87
C PHE A 213 -9.83 -0.83 -6.39
N GLU A 214 -10.91 -0.14 -6.74
CA GLU A 214 -12.27 -0.55 -6.34
C GLU A 214 -12.72 -1.86 -6.97
N GLU A 215 -12.45 -2.08 -8.27
CA GLU A 215 -12.71 -3.36 -8.93
C GLU A 215 -11.89 -4.48 -8.28
N GLY A 216 -10.63 -4.20 -7.95
CA GLY A 216 -9.75 -5.13 -7.24
C GLY A 216 -10.27 -5.46 -5.84
N LEU A 217 -10.80 -4.49 -5.10
CA LEU A 217 -11.45 -4.74 -3.81
C LEU A 217 -12.70 -5.61 -3.95
N ALA A 218 -13.49 -5.45 -5.01
CA ALA A 218 -14.64 -6.32 -5.29
C ALA A 218 -14.22 -7.78 -5.55
N VAL A 219 -13.18 -7.99 -6.35
CA VAL A 219 -12.58 -9.33 -6.58
C VAL A 219 -12.06 -9.90 -5.26
N PHE A 220 -11.27 -9.12 -4.51
CA PHE A 220 -10.74 -9.52 -3.20
C PHE A 220 -11.87 -9.90 -2.22
N MET A 221 -12.93 -9.11 -2.15
CA MET A 221 -14.09 -9.37 -1.29
C MET A 221 -14.71 -10.73 -1.57
N ARG A 222 -14.93 -11.06 -2.83
CA ARG A 222 -15.50 -12.35 -3.23
C ARG A 222 -14.56 -13.51 -2.94
N MET A 223 -13.29 -13.38 -3.31
CA MET A 223 -12.26 -14.39 -3.06
C MET A 223 -12.14 -14.74 -1.58
N PHE A 224 -12.22 -13.73 -0.71
CA PHE A 224 -12.04 -13.90 0.72
C PHE A 224 -13.37 -14.10 1.48
N ASN A 225 -14.51 -14.06 0.77
CA ASN A 225 -15.87 -14.14 1.33
C ASN A 225 -16.19 -13.02 2.35
N TRP A 226 -15.54 -11.87 2.22
CA TRP A 226 -15.74 -10.72 3.10
C TRP A 226 -17.02 -9.95 2.73
N ARG A 227 -17.48 -9.08 3.63
CA ARG A 227 -18.68 -8.25 3.40
C ARG A 227 -18.32 -6.85 2.91
N PRO A 228 -19.24 -6.15 2.21
CA PRO A 228 -18.98 -4.79 1.71
C PRO A 228 -18.56 -3.78 2.79
N ILE A 229 -19.05 -3.93 4.03
CA ILE A 229 -18.67 -3.07 5.16
C ILE A 229 -17.18 -3.16 5.49
N ASP A 230 -16.55 -4.30 5.25
CA ASP A 230 -15.12 -4.50 5.46
C ASP A 230 -14.27 -4.02 4.31
N MET A 231 -14.88 -3.86 3.14
CA MET A 231 -14.25 -3.27 1.95
C MET A 231 -14.26 -1.75 1.95
N THR A 232 -14.94 -1.10 2.91
CA THR A 232 -14.91 0.36 2.98
C THR A 232 -13.48 0.85 3.23
N PHE A 233 -13.12 2.08 2.87
CA PHE A 233 -11.76 2.58 3.07
C PHE A 233 -11.74 4.08 3.33
N CYS A 234 -10.65 4.56 3.95
CA CYS A 234 -10.38 5.98 4.03
C CYS A 234 -10.13 6.53 2.62
N ARG A 235 -10.44 7.80 2.37
CA ARG A 235 -10.12 8.43 1.08
C ARG A 235 -8.66 8.16 0.71
N VAL A 236 -8.42 7.70 -0.54
CA VAL A 236 -7.07 7.39 -1.02
C VAL A 236 -6.15 8.59 -0.81
N ILE A 237 -5.00 8.34 -0.19
CA ILE A 237 -4.03 9.38 0.15
C ILE A 237 -3.29 9.78 -1.12
N GLU A 238 -3.50 11.00 -1.57
CA GLU A 238 -2.89 11.56 -2.78
C GLU A 238 -1.68 12.43 -2.44
N THR A 239 -0.62 12.33 -3.25
CA THR A 239 0.47 13.31 -3.25
C THR A 239 -0.02 14.54 -4.01
N LYS A 240 -0.34 15.64 -3.30
CA LYS A 240 -0.82 16.89 -3.91
C LYS A 240 -0.56 18.10 -3.04
N ALA A 241 -0.64 19.28 -3.65
CA ALA A 241 -0.56 20.55 -2.95
C ALA A 241 -1.63 20.68 -1.85
N GLY A 242 -1.26 21.34 -0.75
CA GLY A 242 -2.12 21.51 0.43
C GLY A 242 -2.04 20.37 1.44
N VAL A 243 -1.41 19.24 1.10
CA VAL A 243 -1.17 18.12 2.03
C VAL A 243 0.23 18.26 2.64
N SER A 244 0.34 17.99 3.95
CA SER A 244 1.63 17.85 4.64
C SER A 244 2.05 16.38 4.70
N ARG A 245 3.33 16.13 4.43
CA ARG A 245 3.97 14.82 4.64
C ARG A 245 4.09 14.54 6.14
N TYR A 246 4.40 13.30 6.51
CA TYR A 246 4.55 12.84 7.90
C TYR A 246 5.54 13.69 8.73
N ASP A 247 6.51 14.36 8.10
CA ASP A 247 7.48 15.25 8.75
C ASP A 247 7.12 16.74 8.64
N GLY A 248 5.88 17.06 8.29
CA GLY A 248 5.34 18.42 8.18
C GLY A 248 5.64 19.13 6.86
N LYS A 249 6.56 18.61 6.03
CA LYS A 249 6.92 19.22 4.74
C LYS A 249 5.72 19.28 3.81
N LYS A 250 5.58 20.40 3.11
CA LYS A 250 4.47 20.61 2.18
C LYS A 250 4.73 19.86 0.88
N LEU A 251 3.70 19.14 0.42
CA LEU A 251 3.74 18.46 -0.86
C LEU A 251 3.34 19.42 -1.99
N THR A 252 3.78 19.09 -3.20
CA THR A 252 3.39 19.77 -4.43
C THR A 252 2.53 18.87 -5.30
N ASN A 253 1.92 19.43 -6.34
CA ASN A 253 1.13 18.65 -7.29
C ASN A 253 2.03 17.77 -8.15
N VAL A 254 1.64 16.51 -8.33
CA VAL A 254 2.27 15.62 -9.30
C VAL A 254 1.80 16.01 -10.70
N PRO A 255 2.71 16.34 -11.64
CA PRO A 255 2.35 16.55 -13.03
C PRO A 255 1.68 15.32 -13.63
N LYS A 256 0.71 15.52 -14.51
CA LYS A 256 0.11 14.39 -15.24
C LYS A 256 1.11 13.87 -16.25
N THR A 257 1.15 12.56 -16.45
CA THR A 257 2.08 11.90 -17.38
C THR A 257 2.03 12.49 -18.79
N ARG A 258 0.83 12.83 -19.28
CA ARG A 258 0.62 13.42 -20.61
C ARG A 258 1.22 14.83 -20.78
N ASP A 259 1.47 15.52 -19.67
CA ASP A 259 2.01 16.89 -19.64
C ASP A 259 3.54 16.88 -19.44
N LEU A 260 4.17 15.70 -19.34
CA LEU A 260 5.62 15.58 -19.18
C LEU A 260 6.36 15.79 -20.51
N PRO A 261 7.52 16.48 -20.51
CA PRO A 261 8.39 16.50 -21.68
C PRO A 261 8.80 15.08 -22.11
N PRO A 262 8.86 14.79 -23.42
CA PRO A 262 9.17 13.45 -23.93
C PRO A 262 10.48 12.85 -23.38
N GLU A 263 11.51 13.68 -23.23
CA GLU A 263 12.81 13.31 -22.71
C GLU A 263 12.76 12.91 -21.23
N VAL A 264 11.95 13.62 -20.43
CA VAL A 264 11.73 13.29 -19.01
C VAL A 264 10.99 11.97 -18.90
N LEU A 265 9.95 11.77 -19.71
CA LEU A 265 9.21 10.51 -19.72
C LEU A 265 10.09 9.33 -20.16
N ALA A 266 10.93 9.52 -21.17
CA ALA A 266 11.89 8.52 -21.63
C ALA A 266 12.89 8.15 -20.52
N GLN A 267 13.40 9.14 -19.79
CA GLN A 267 14.32 8.93 -18.68
C GLN A 267 13.66 8.19 -17.52
N ILE A 268 12.40 8.49 -17.18
CA ILE A 268 11.64 7.71 -16.18
C ILE A 268 11.54 6.26 -16.63
N LYS A 269 11.09 6.01 -17.86
CA LYS A 269 10.97 4.64 -18.41
C LYS A 269 12.31 3.90 -18.42
N GLN A 270 13.41 4.59 -18.67
CA GLN A 270 14.75 4.00 -18.58
C GLN A 270 15.10 3.61 -17.15
N GLN A 271 14.72 4.42 -16.16
CA GLN A 271 14.98 4.13 -14.74
C GLN A 271 14.05 3.04 -14.17
N THR A 272 12.92 2.75 -14.81
CA THR A 272 11.90 1.81 -14.35
C THR A 272 11.73 0.60 -15.28
N GLN A 273 12.80 0.12 -15.92
CA GLN A 273 12.72 -1.01 -16.88
C GLN A 273 12.25 -2.32 -16.22
N LEU A 274 12.77 -2.65 -15.04
CA LEU A 274 12.35 -3.86 -14.32
C LEU A 274 10.93 -3.69 -13.77
N ASP A 275 10.59 -2.51 -13.26
CA ASP A 275 9.23 -2.21 -12.80
C ASP A 275 8.19 -2.40 -13.91
N GLN A 276 8.51 -2.01 -15.14
CA GLN A 276 7.63 -2.23 -16.30
C GLN A 276 7.41 -3.71 -16.59
N ALA A 277 8.45 -4.53 -16.50
CA ALA A 277 8.33 -5.98 -16.67
C ALA A 277 7.52 -6.62 -15.52
N LEU A 278 7.80 -6.23 -14.27
CA LEU A 278 7.06 -6.66 -13.09
C LEU A 278 5.58 -6.30 -13.19
N TYR A 279 5.26 -5.03 -13.47
CA TYR A 279 3.90 -4.55 -13.57
C TYR A 279 3.14 -5.24 -14.71
N LYS A 280 3.77 -5.47 -15.87
CA LYS A 280 3.17 -6.23 -16.97
C LYS A 280 2.80 -7.65 -16.55
N ALA A 281 3.63 -8.31 -15.76
CA ALA A 281 3.32 -9.65 -15.23
C ALA A 281 2.20 -9.59 -14.18
N ALA A 282 2.22 -8.59 -13.30
CA ALA A 282 1.19 -8.37 -12.28
C ALA A 282 -0.19 -8.10 -12.90
N VAL A 283 -0.27 -7.30 -13.97
CA VAL A 283 -1.52 -7.08 -14.71
C VAL A 283 -2.11 -8.39 -15.22
N LYS A 284 -1.28 -9.33 -15.70
CA LYS A 284 -1.77 -10.64 -16.14
C LYS A 284 -2.38 -11.44 -14.99
N VAL A 285 -1.70 -11.48 -13.84
CA VAL A 285 -2.21 -12.16 -12.63
C VAL A 285 -3.52 -11.53 -12.17
N TYR A 286 -3.59 -10.19 -12.12
CA TYR A 286 -4.80 -9.46 -11.78
C TYR A 286 -5.95 -9.79 -12.73
N LEU A 287 -5.72 -9.75 -14.05
CA LEU A 287 -6.76 -10.04 -15.04
C LEU A 287 -7.26 -11.48 -14.97
N GLN A 288 -6.38 -12.45 -14.68
CA GLN A 288 -6.77 -13.84 -14.44
C GLN A 288 -7.72 -13.93 -13.25
N LYS A 289 -7.37 -13.33 -12.10
CA LYS A 289 -8.25 -13.28 -10.92
C LYS A 289 -9.55 -12.55 -11.17
N ARG A 290 -9.50 -11.41 -11.86
CA ARG A 290 -10.69 -10.63 -12.23
C ARG A 290 -11.64 -11.45 -13.11
N ALA A 291 -11.13 -12.24 -14.05
CA ALA A 291 -11.96 -13.06 -14.94
C ALA A 291 -12.76 -14.13 -14.20
N GLU A 292 -12.25 -14.68 -13.09
CA GLU A 292 -12.97 -15.66 -12.25
C GLU A 292 -14.27 -15.09 -11.64
N TYR A 293 -14.38 -13.76 -11.51
CA TYR A 293 -15.52 -13.07 -10.87
C TYR A 293 -16.21 -12.06 -11.79
N GLN A 294 -16.00 -12.17 -13.10
CA GLN A 294 -16.45 -11.17 -14.08
C GLN A 294 -17.97 -10.94 -14.03
N ASP A 295 -18.76 -11.98 -13.78
CA ASP A 295 -20.23 -11.93 -13.85
C ASP A 295 -20.87 -11.17 -12.68
N SER A 296 -20.24 -11.18 -11.49
CA SER A 296 -20.74 -10.46 -10.32
C SER A 296 -20.06 -9.11 -10.10
N LEU A 297 -19.00 -8.81 -10.85
CA LEU A 297 -18.09 -7.71 -10.56
C LEU A 297 -18.79 -6.34 -10.46
N GLU A 298 -19.69 -6.01 -11.40
CA GLU A 298 -20.37 -4.72 -11.38
C GLU A 298 -21.29 -4.58 -10.15
N VAL A 299 -22.02 -5.64 -9.81
CA VAL A 299 -22.89 -5.69 -8.63
C VAL A 299 -22.06 -5.55 -7.36
N ASP A 300 -20.90 -6.20 -7.31
CA ASP A 300 -20.00 -6.16 -6.16
C ASP A 300 -19.38 -4.78 -5.96
N VAL A 301 -18.87 -4.16 -7.02
CA VAL A 301 -18.38 -2.77 -6.96
C VAL A 301 -19.48 -1.83 -6.49
N ARG A 302 -20.71 -1.99 -7.00
CA ARG A 302 -21.86 -1.19 -6.57
C ARG A 302 -22.18 -1.41 -5.09
N SER A 303 -22.12 -2.64 -4.60
CA SER A 303 -22.37 -2.97 -3.19
C SER A 303 -21.37 -2.28 -2.26
N ILE A 304 -20.08 -2.30 -2.62
CA ILE A 304 -19.02 -1.61 -1.88
C ILE A 304 -19.26 -0.11 -1.88
N ARG A 305 -19.56 0.48 -3.05
CA ARG A 305 -19.82 1.93 -3.16
C ARG A 305 -21.03 2.39 -2.35
N THR A 306 -22.10 1.60 -2.31
CA THR A 306 -23.28 1.90 -1.50
C THR A 306 -22.93 1.98 -0.02
N VAL A 307 -22.22 0.98 0.51
CA VAL A 307 -21.83 0.96 1.92
C VAL A 307 -20.77 2.02 2.23
N GLN A 308 -19.81 2.25 1.33
CA GLN A 308 -18.84 3.34 1.43
C GLN A 308 -19.53 4.70 1.54
N SER A 309 -20.55 4.94 0.72
CA SER A 309 -21.32 6.20 0.74
C SER A 309 -22.09 6.37 2.05
N ALA A 310 -22.68 5.29 2.57
CA ALA A 310 -23.32 5.30 3.89
C ALA A 310 -22.33 5.63 5.02
N VAL A 311 -21.14 5.02 5.01
CA VAL A 311 -20.06 5.31 5.96
C VAL A 311 -19.62 6.77 5.87
N HIS A 312 -19.34 7.28 4.67
CA HIS A 312 -18.92 8.67 4.50
C HIS A 312 -20.00 9.66 4.95
N GLY A 313 -21.25 9.43 4.55
CA GLY A 313 -22.36 10.26 5.00
C GLY A 313 -22.48 10.24 6.53
N TYR A 314 -22.38 9.07 7.15
CA TYR A 314 -22.38 8.97 8.62
C TYR A 314 -21.27 9.81 9.27
N LEU A 315 -20.03 9.68 8.80
CA LEU A 315 -18.88 10.41 9.34
C LEU A 315 -19.00 11.92 9.12
N GLU A 316 -19.49 12.37 7.96
CA GLU A 316 -19.72 13.79 7.68
C GLU A 316 -20.74 14.42 8.64
N PHE A 317 -21.84 13.71 8.94
CA PHE A 317 -22.86 14.19 9.87
C PHE A 317 -22.48 14.03 11.36
N ASN A 318 -21.49 13.19 11.67
CA ASN A 318 -21.14 12.83 13.05
C ASN A 318 -19.65 13.04 13.33
N ALA A 319 -19.18 14.29 13.21
CA ALA A 319 -17.77 14.67 13.37
C ALA A 319 -17.08 14.24 14.68
N LYS A 320 -17.86 13.91 15.73
CA LYS A 320 -17.36 13.42 17.03
C LYS A 320 -17.41 11.90 17.16
N SER A 321 -17.84 11.18 16.12
CA SER A 321 -17.94 9.73 16.17
C SER A 321 -16.56 9.10 16.38
N PRO A 322 -16.44 8.10 17.29
CA PRO A 322 -15.21 7.34 17.44
C PRO A 322 -14.83 6.56 16.17
N ALA A 323 -15.72 6.46 15.17
CA ALA A 323 -15.45 5.84 13.89
C ALA A 323 -14.39 6.58 13.07
N HIS A 324 -14.25 7.90 13.22
CA HIS A 324 -13.30 8.70 12.43
C HIS A 324 -11.88 8.14 12.46
N LYS A 325 -11.41 7.69 13.64
CA LYS A 325 -10.07 7.10 13.82
C LYS A 325 -9.81 5.86 12.96
N TRP A 326 -10.85 5.17 12.49
CA TRP A 326 -10.78 3.97 11.64
C TRP A 326 -10.85 4.28 10.14
N TYR A 327 -11.09 5.55 9.80
CA TYR A 327 -11.22 6.06 8.43
C TYR A 327 -10.32 7.29 8.19
N GLU A 328 -9.41 7.58 9.11
CA GLU A 328 -8.28 8.48 8.92
C GLU A 328 -7.13 7.69 8.28
N GLY A 329 -6.51 8.23 7.23
CA GLY A 329 -5.32 7.64 6.59
C GLY A 329 -4.05 7.73 7.43
N ASP A 330 -4.17 7.72 8.76
CA ASP A 330 -3.08 7.87 9.73
C ASP A 330 -2.81 6.55 10.45
N VAL A 331 -1.53 6.31 10.67
CA VAL A 331 -0.93 5.13 11.29
C VAL A 331 -1.31 4.98 12.77
N LYS A 332 -1.85 6.04 13.38
CA LYS A 332 -2.39 6.03 14.75
C LYS A 332 -3.54 5.04 14.94
N CYS A 333 -4.28 4.68 13.88
CA CYS A 333 -5.31 3.65 13.99
C CYS A 333 -4.74 2.30 14.46
N PHE A 334 -3.44 2.05 14.22
CA PHE A 334 -2.79 0.79 14.54
C PHE A 334 -2.45 0.58 16.03
N ALA A 335 -2.58 1.62 16.86
CA ALA A 335 -2.31 1.57 18.29
C ALA A 335 -3.55 1.26 19.14
N ASN A 336 -4.73 1.09 18.55
CA ASN A 336 -5.98 0.97 19.29
C ASN A 336 -6.51 -0.48 19.34
N PRO A 337 -6.84 -1.01 20.53
CA PRO A 337 -7.27 -2.40 20.66
C PRO A 337 -8.69 -2.73 20.17
N SER A 338 -9.63 -1.79 19.97
CA SER A 338 -11.05 -2.15 19.74
C SER A 338 -11.64 -1.67 18.41
N PRO A 339 -12.24 -2.59 17.61
CA PRO A 339 -13.71 -2.60 17.67
C PRO A 339 -14.36 -3.96 17.42
N VAL A 340 -15.60 -4.11 17.91
CA VAL A 340 -16.60 -4.98 17.26
C VAL A 340 -17.68 -4.12 16.58
N GLN A 341 -17.92 -2.87 17.02
CA GLN A 341 -18.86 -1.95 16.34
C GLN A 341 -18.46 -0.48 16.54
N PRO A 342 -17.68 0.14 15.63
CA PRO A 342 -17.08 1.44 15.90
C PRO A 342 -17.92 2.66 15.48
N PHE A 343 -19.13 2.49 14.92
CA PHE A 343 -19.95 3.61 14.45
C PHE A 343 -20.81 4.21 15.56
#